data_AF-A0A952WPU4-F1
#
_entry.id   AF-A0A952WPU4-F1
#
_cell.length_a   1.000
_cell.length_b   1.000
_cell.length_c   1.000
_cell.angle_alpha   90.00
_cell.angle_beta   90.00
_cell.angle_gamma   90.00
#
_symmetry.space_group_name_H-M   'P 1'
#
loop_
_entity.id
_entity.type
_entity.pdbx_description
1 polymer ?
#
loop_
_entity_poly.entity_id
_entity_poly.type
_entity_poly.pdbx_seq_one_letter_code
_entity_poly.pdbx_strand_id
1 'polypeptide(L)'
;MLGSFSSLFSRSGGPCLMNRSGSARRGALRGGPGMLQPLERRIALSVVPDNHSILKFETSYGSIYIELFDDIAPISVANFTSYVNSDRIDNTFFHRMVKRNNGVGIDILQGGGFYWADGDTPPPRSVNTDAPIVLENSGRSNVAGTLAMARTSVANSATSQFFFNVRDNTNLDIGTDPGGGYAVFGQVIKGLDVVETIFALRTFDLDGSSQSLYDNVPVSETFDPNNGDGAGLTESDLVYVRNAAIINRHEYRAVAGSQVSGAVNTQDQLIITALGLNGRGEAFTPKNQDEWQYTNLTTATGSPTLRGNIEPFYDPKTGLRHAVAPSDSGLILFTQNTAGQWSFTNLTTTIAGGQVIEGEITVFTTTDGFVNIAGMSDAGHLVLFRQAGTASNWAWEYHNISTQDLATRGLTTPSFTGRLTSYVTAWNGLNVVGLDADGRIQAVWWAPGIDQNLWTATNLSEVVGAPRFVGGLTVYLTSWYATNIVGITQQGHVSVTWWLPEFGGNWRTDNLTTLFNGSLLVGNTISSFVTPWGATNIAGLDSTGKLWVYWWAPGIGDNAWVITDMSSAVPQGTYQMVGRIRGVTSPANTINLVGTAVNGDVMRYYWNPAGDQQWKADDVSFIASIS
;
A
#
# COMPACT_ATOMS: atom_id res chain seq x y z
N MET A 1 32.49 -25.88 -40.83
CA MET A 1 33.17 -27.19 -40.85
C MET A 1 32.17 -28.25 -40.45
N LEU A 2 32.07 -29.28 -41.28
CA LEU A 2 31.17 -30.44 -41.17
C LEU A 2 31.55 -31.34 -39.99
N GLY A 3 30.55 -31.98 -39.37
CA GLY A 3 30.71 -32.94 -38.26
C GLY A 3 29.43 -33.70 -37.90
N SER A 4 28.81 -34.29 -38.92
CA SER A 4 27.98 -35.49 -39.04
C SER A 4 27.50 -36.33 -37.83
N PHE A 5 26.18 -36.62 -37.81
CA PHE A 5 25.45 -37.92 -37.64
C PHE A 5 25.69 -38.78 -36.36
N SER A 6 24.75 -39.50 -35.74
CA SER A 6 23.42 -40.04 -36.08
C SER A 6 22.85 -40.75 -34.83
N SER A 7 21.61 -40.45 -34.41
CA SER A 7 20.39 -41.27 -34.55
C SER A 7 20.02 -42.18 -33.37
N LEU A 8 18.83 -41.97 -32.80
CA LEU A 8 17.80 -43.01 -32.63
C LEU A 8 16.41 -42.37 -32.43
N PHE A 9 15.62 -42.44 -33.51
CA PHE A 9 14.16 -42.62 -33.67
C PHE A 9 13.30 -42.89 -32.40
N SER A 10 12.02 -42.52 -32.28
CA SER A 10 11.02 -41.99 -33.24
C SER A 10 9.78 -41.43 -32.52
N ARG A 11 9.10 -40.46 -33.17
CA ARG A 11 7.64 -40.30 -33.45
C ARG A 11 6.62 -40.62 -32.31
N SER A 12 5.52 -39.90 -32.10
CA SER A 12 4.78 -38.86 -32.84
C SER A 12 3.48 -38.55 -32.07
N GLY A 13 2.96 -37.33 -32.21
CA GLY A 13 1.51 -37.06 -32.18
C GLY A 13 0.97 -36.33 -30.95
N GLY A 14 0.63 -35.04 -31.10
CA GLY A 14 -0.50 -34.46 -30.35
C GLY A 14 -1.83 -34.84 -31.01
N PRO A 15 -2.95 -34.14 -30.78
CA PRO A 15 -3.41 -33.43 -29.57
C PRO A 15 -4.58 -34.22 -28.92
N CYS A 16 -5.08 -33.84 -27.74
CA CYS A 16 -6.31 -34.47 -27.20
C CYS A 16 -7.38 -33.46 -26.78
N LEU A 17 -8.55 -33.71 -27.38
CA LEU A 17 -9.87 -33.09 -27.24
C LEU A 17 -10.54 -33.46 -25.91
N MET A 18 -11.53 -32.63 -25.54
CA MET A 18 -12.63 -32.98 -24.64
C MET A 18 -13.25 -34.35 -24.96
N ASN A 19 -13.43 -35.23 -23.96
CA ASN A 19 -14.77 -35.71 -23.60
C ASN A 19 -14.81 -36.44 -22.23
N ARG A 20 -16.03 -36.47 -21.69
CA ARG A 20 -16.51 -36.85 -20.36
C ARG A 20 -16.16 -38.27 -19.86
N SER A 21 -16.16 -38.36 -18.52
CA SER A 21 -16.77 -39.37 -17.64
C SER A 21 -15.80 -40.14 -16.73
N GLY A 22 -16.00 -40.00 -15.42
CA GLY A 22 -15.27 -40.72 -14.38
C GLY A 22 -15.66 -40.19 -13.00
N SER A 23 -16.42 -40.99 -12.26
CA SER A 23 -17.13 -40.65 -11.03
C SER A 23 -16.23 -40.19 -9.88
N ALA A 24 -16.43 -38.96 -9.39
CA ALA A 24 -15.96 -38.56 -8.06
C ALA A 24 -17.04 -38.91 -7.01
N ARG A 25 -16.67 -39.79 -6.07
CA ARG A 25 -17.45 -40.06 -4.86
C ARG A 25 -17.58 -38.78 -4.04
N ARG A 26 -18.84 -38.36 -3.83
CA ARG A 26 -19.23 -37.28 -2.94
C ARG A 26 -19.00 -37.68 -1.48
N GLY A 27 -18.03 -37.04 -0.83
CA GLY A 27 -18.03 -36.87 0.63
C GLY A 27 -18.68 -35.53 0.95
N ALA A 28 -19.99 -35.55 1.22
CA ALA A 28 -20.73 -34.39 1.67
C ALA A 28 -20.56 -34.23 3.18
N LEU A 29 -19.90 -33.14 3.63
CA LEU A 29 -20.12 -32.63 4.98
C LEU A 29 -21.26 -31.61 4.90
N ARG A 30 -22.46 -32.09 5.26
CA ARG A 30 -23.60 -31.26 5.65
C ARG A 30 -23.35 -30.76 7.07
N GLY A 31 -23.24 -29.44 7.22
CA GLY A 31 -23.48 -28.70 8.46
C GLY A 31 -24.20 -27.41 8.09
N GLY A 32 -25.42 -27.22 8.62
CA GLY A 32 -26.32 -26.11 8.29
C GLY A 32 -25.92 -24.75 8.91
N PRO A 33 -26.70 -23.70 8.64
CA PRO A 33 -26.26 -22.32 8.65
C PRO A 33 -26.38 -21.68 10.05
N GLY A 34 -25.25 -21.39 10.67
CA GLY A 34 -25.13 -20.26 11.59
C GLY A 34 -24.61 -19.09 10.78
N MET A 35 -25.48 -18.14 10.44
CA MET A 35 -25.08 -16.89 9.78
C MET A 35 -24.15 -16.11 10.71
N LEU A 36 -22.84 -16.33 10.59
CA LEU A 36 -21.88 -15.27 10.80
C LEU A 36 -22.11 -14.31 9.64
N GLN A 37 -22.79 -13.20 9.93
CA GLN A 37 -22.74 -12.08 8.99
C GLN A 37 -21.26 -11.72 8.81
N PRO A 38 -20.76 -11.62 7.57
CA PRO A 38 -19.39 -11.20 7.34
C PRO A 38 -19.15 -9.86 8.04
N LEU A 39 -17.99 -9.73 8.69
CA LEU A 39 -17.43 -8.48 9.23
C LEU A 39 -17.33 -7.34 8.19
N GLU A 40 -17.70 -7.59 6.93
CA GLU A 40 -17.72 -6.70 5.78
C GLU A 40 -18.61 -5.45 5.91
N ARG A 41 -19.32 -5.24 7.04
CA ARG A 41 -20.22 -4.07 7.19
C ARG A 41 -19.82 -3.02 8.22
N ARG A 42 -18.68 -3.13 8.93
CA ARG A 42 -18.40 -2.23 10.06
C ARG A 42 -16.98 -1.67 10.20
N ILE A 43 -16.15 -1.82 9.18
CA ILE A 43 -14.96 -0.97 9.01
C ILE A 43 -15.22 -0.10 7.78
N ALA A 44 -16.26 0.72 7.83
CA ALA A 44 -16.13 2.00 7.15
C ALA A 44 -15.10 2.73 7.99
N LEU A 45 -13.84 2.68 7.56
CA LEU A 45 -12.79 3.53 8.09
C LEU A 45 -13.30 4.95 7.89
N SER A 46 -13.98 5.48 8.91
CA SER A 46 -14.41 6.86 8.90
C SER A 46 -13.15 7.67 8.79
N VAL A 47 -13.16 8.64 7.88
CA VAL A 47 -12.23 9.76 7.92
C VAL A 47 -12.10 10.18 9.38
N VAL A 48 -10.96 9.89 10.01
CA VAL A 48 -10.61 10.48 11.31
C VAL A 48 -10.64 11.98 11.07
N PRO A 49 -11.53 12.76 11.73
CA PRO A 49 -11.54 14.20 11.60
C PRO A 49 -10.16 14.82 11.90
N ASP A 50 -9.80 15.87 11.17
CA ASP A 50 -8.51 16.57 11.32
C ASP A 50 -8.26 17.13 12.73
N ASN A 51 -9.34 17.39 13.48
CA ASN A 51 -9.30 17.84 14.86
C ASN A 51 -9.18 16.73 15.90
N HIS A 52 -9.05 15.46 15.49
CA HIS A 52 -8.90 14.33 16.41
C HIS A 52 -7.43 14.00 16.66
N SER A 53 -7.10 13.92 17.93
CA SER A 53 -5.79 13.50 18.43
C SER A 53 -5.59 12.01 18.17
N ILE A 54 -4.39 11.60 17.80
CA ILE A 54 -4.05 10.18 17.73
C ILE A 54 -3.18 9.81 18.93
N LEU A 55 -3.53 8.73 19.61
CA LEU A 55 -2.74 8.13 20.68
C LEU A 55 -1.95 6.95 20.13
N LYS A 56 -0.63 6.95 20.35
CA LYS A 56 0.25 5.78 20.13
C LYS A 56 0.52 5.12 21.48
N PHE A 57 0.19 3.84 21.59
CA PHE A 57 0.74 2.97 22.63
C PHE A 57 1.84 2.11 22.03
N GLU A 58 3.05 2.23 22.54
CA GLU A 58 4.12 1.25 22.33
C GLU A 58 3.97 0.16 23.39
N THR A 59 3.52 -1.03 22.99
CA THR A 59 3.43 -2.18 23.90
C THR A 59 4.61 -3.11 23.73
N SER A 60 4.82 -4.00 24.70
CA SER A 60 5.75 -5.13 24.59
C SER A 60 5.47 -6.09 23.43
N TYR A 61 4.29 -6.00 22.78
CA TYR A 61 3.86 -6.85 21.66
C TYR A 61 3.72 -6.08 20.33
N GLY A 62 4.01 -4.78 20.32
CA GLY A 62 3.86 -3.92 19.13
C GLY A 62 3.13 -2.62 19.42
N SER A 63 3.06 -1.74 18.41
CA SER A 63 2.39 -0.45 18.53
C SER A 63 0.90 -0.54 18.23
N ILE A 64 0.08 0.17 19.01
CA ILE A 64 -1.35 0.38 18.76
C ILE A 64 -1.58 1.87 18.57
N TYR A 65 -2.29 2.24 17.52
CA TYR A 65 -2.68 3.63 17.24
C TYR A 65 -4.19 3.77 17.37
N ILE A 66 -4.62 4.77 18.12
CA ILE A 66 -6.01 5.00 18.50
C ILE A 66 -6.38 6.43 18.10
N GLU A 67 -7.44 6.58 17.29
CA GLU A 67 -8.14 7.85 17.15
C GLU A 67 -8.86 8.17 18.46
N LEU A 68 -8.61 9.36 19.01
CA LEU A 68 -9.38 9.90 20.13
C LEU A 68 -10.55 10.73 19.60
N PHE A 69 -11.68 10.67 20.28
CA PHE A 69 -12.91 11.34 19.86
C PHE A 69 -13.02 12.73 20.49
N ASP A 70 -12.11 13.64 20.10
CA ASP A 70 -11.98 14.98 20.71
C ASP A 70 -13.26 15.83 20.62
N ASP A 71 -14.15 15.58 19.65
CA ASP A 71 -15.38 16.34 19.44
C ASP A 71 -16.60 15.82 20.22
N ILE A 72 -16.76 14.50 20.33
CA ILE A 72 -17.92 13.84 20.93
C ILE A 72 -17.63 13.24 22.32
N ALA A 73 -16.36 13.09 22.70
CA ALA A 73 -15.93 12.66 24.03
C ALA A 73 -14.86 13.60 24.66
N PRO A 74 -14.99 14.93 24.58
CA PRO A 74 -13.94 15.87 24.96
C PRO A 74 -13.50 15.75 26.42
N ILE A 75 -14.40 15.43 27.35
CA ILE A 75 -14.06 15.31 28.78
C ILE A 75 -13.20 14.06 29.00
N SER A 76 -13.60 12.95 28.39
CA SER A 76 -12.89 11.68 28.49
C SER A 76 -11.52 11.76 27.82
N VAL A 77 -11.44 12.38 26.64
CA VAL A 77 -10.20 12.60 25.89
C VAL A 77 -9.25 13.53 26.66
N ALA A 78 -9.73 14.67 27.16
CA ALA A 78 -8.91 15.60 27.94
C ALA A 78 -8.36 14.96 29.23
N ASN A 79 -9.19 14.17 29.92
CA ASN A 79 -8.75 13.39 31.08
C ASN A 79 -7.65 12.39 30.69
N PHE A 80 -7.90 11.57 29.67
CA PHE A 80 -6.96 10.52 29.29
C PHE A 80 -5.61 11.09 28.81
N THR A 81 -5.66 12.08 27.91
CA THR A 81 -4.47 12.77 27.39
C THR A 81 -3.66 13.47 28.48
N SER A 82 -4.29 13.95 29.56
CA SER A 82 -3.56 14.49 30.71
C SER A 82 -2.67 13.44 31.39
N TYR A 83 -3.13 12.20 31.52
CA TYR A 83 -2.31 11.10 32.05
C TYR A 83 -1.18 10.71 31.09
N VAL A 84 -1.44 10.73 29.78
CA VAL A 84 -0.42 10.47 28.75
C VAL A 84 0.67 11.54 28.77
N ASN A 85 0.29 12.83 28.72
CA ASN A 85 1.23 13.95 28.68
C ASN A 85 2.01 14.16 29.99
N SER A 86 1.64 13.46 31.08
CA SER A 86 2.36 13.46 32.36
C SER A 86 3.12 12.15 32.60
N ASP A 87 3.27 11.32 31.58
CA ASP A 87 3.93 10.01 31.61
C ASP A 87 3.36 9.05 32.68
N ARG A 88 2.12 9.28 33.13
CA ARG A 88 1.46 8.48 34.18
C ARG A 88 0.88 7.16 33.68
N ILE A 89 0.89 6.92 32.37
CA ILE A 89 0.49 5.64 31.78
C ILE A 89 1.71 4.84 31.28
N ASP A 90 2.87 5.48 31.17
CA ASP A 90 4.11 4.86 30.72
C ASP A 90 4.57 3.79 31.70
N ASN A 91 4.91 2.62 31.18
CA ASN A 91 5.24 1.42 31.94
C ASN A 91 4.14 0.93 32.90
N THR A 92 2.87 1.27 32.63
CA THR A 92 1.75 0.51 33.19
C THR A 92 1.59 -0.82 32.45
N PHE A 93 1.08 -1.85 33.13
CA PHE A 93 0.77 -3.12 32.50
C PHE A 93 -0.75 -3.28 32.30
N PHE A 94 -1.14 -4.14 31.36
CA PHE A 94 -2.53 -4.58 31.28
C PHE A 94 -2.83 -5.48 32.47
N HIS A 95 -3.55 -4.93 33.45
CA HIS A 95 -3.77 -5.60 34.73
C HIS A 95 -5.00 -6.49 34.74
N ARG A 96 -5.87 -6.43 33.73
CA ARG A 96 -7.06 -7.27 33.69
C ARG A 96 -7.49 -7.61 32.27
N MET A 97 -7.71 -8.90 32.03
CA MET A 97 -8.32 -9.42 30.82
C MET A 97 -9.57 -10.19 31.17
N VAL A 98 -10.70 -9.82 30.57
CA VAL A 98 -11.97 -10.55 30.74
C VAL A 98 -12.29 -11.24 29.42
N LYS A 99 -12.48 -12.56 29.48
CA LYS A 99 -12.96 -13.37 28.36
C LYS A 99 -14.38 -13.84 28.63
N ARG A 100 -15.24 -13.78 27.63
CA ARG A 100 -16.58 -14.37 27.73
C ARG A 100 -16.50 -15.86 27.98
N ASN A 101 -17.43 -16.36 28.80
CA ASN A 101 -17.59 -17.79 29.03
C ASN A 101 -18.90 -18.25 28.39
N ASN A 102 -18.81 -19.22 27.47
CA ASN A 102 -19.97 -19.77 26.74
C ASN A 102 -20.88 -18.70 26.08
N GLY A 103 -20.27 -17.64 25.54
CA GLY A 103 -20.98 -16.53 24.89
C GLY A 103 -21.65 -15.54 25.84
N VAL A 104 -21.46 -15.69 27.16
CA VAL A 104 -21.98 -14.78 28.19
C VAL A 104 -20.84 -13.95 28.78
N GLY A 105 -21.09 -12.64 28.97
CA GLY A 105 -20.15 -11.69 29.55
C GLY A 105 -19.60 -10.68 28.54
N ILE A 106 -18.38 -10.21 28.77
CA ILE A 106 -17.68 -9.24 27.93
C ILE A 106 -16.29 -9.75 27.53
N ASP A 107 -15.75 -9.20 26.45
CA ASP A 107 -14.37 -9.43 26.01
C ASP A 107 -13.62 -8.09 26.05
N ILE A 108 -12.83 -7.86 27.10
CA ILE A 108 -12.08 -6.62 27.31
C ILE A 108 -10.64 -6.85 27.74
N LEU A 109 -9.76 -5.92 27.36
CA LEU A 109 -8.38 -5.81 27.82
C LEU A 109 -8.19 -4.46 28.51
N GLN A 110 -7.95 -4.46 29.81
CA GLN A 110 -7.95 -3.27 30.68
C GLN A 110 -6.54 -2.96 31.20
N GLY A 111 -6.20 -1.66 31.24
CA GLY A 111 -4.89 -1.14 31.64
C GLY A 111 -4.95 0.25 32.28
N GLY A 112 -3.78 0.85 32.51
CA GLY A 112 -3.64 2.23 33.03
C GLY A 112 -3.91 2.40 34.52
N GLY A 113 -4.02 1.29 35.27
CA GLY A 113 -4.33 1.32 36.71
C GLY A 113 -3.11 1.16 37.62
N PHE A 114 -2.11 0.40 37.18
CA PHE A 114 -1.06 -0.09 38.07
C PHE A 114 0.32 -0.20 37.40
N TYR A 115 1.33 -0.12 38.25
CA TYR A 115 2.74 -0.37 37.95
C TYR A 115 3.22 -1.64 38.67
N TRP A 116 4.20 -2.29 38.06
CA TRP A 116 4.93 -3.42 38.64
C TRP A 116 6.41 -3.31 38.27
N ALA A 117 7.30 -3.56 39.21
CA ALA A 117 8.74 -3.66 39.01
C ALA A 117 9.29 -4.97 39.59
N ASP A 118 10.45 -5.40 39.12
CA ASP A 118 11.12 -6.60 39.64
C ASP A 118 11.32 -6.52 41.17
N GLY A 119 10.81 -7.53 41.88
CA GLY A 119 10.84 -7.60 43.34
C GLY A 119 9.64 -6.96 44.04
N ASP A 120 8.67 -6.39 43.31
CA ASP A 120 7.38 -5.99 43.88
C ASP A 120 6.63 -7.22 44.43
N THR A 121 5.75 -6.98 45.40
CA THR A 121 4.82 -7.99 45.94
C THR A 121 3.41 -7.45 45.86
N PRO A 122 2.37 -8.31 45.67
CA PRO A 122 1.00 -7.84 45.62
C PRO A 122 0.57 -7.12 46.92
N PRO A 123 -0.23 -6.05 46.84
CA PRO A 123 -0.86 -5.49 45.64
C PRO A 123 0.09 -4.60 44.81
N PRO A 124 -0.11 -4.50 43.48
CA PRO A 124 0.70 -3.64 42.62
C PRO A 124 0.52 -2.15 42.96
N ARG A 125 1.51 -1.33 42.61
CA ARG A 125 1.52 0.11 42.88
C ARG A 125 0.48 0.82 42.00
N SER A 126 -0.38 1.64 42.59
CA SER A 126 -1.44 2.34 41.82
C SER A 126 -0.89 3.56 41.07
N VAL A 127 -1.49 3.86 39.92
CA VAL A 127 -1.29 5.14 39.22
C VAL A 127 -1.87 6.27 40.08
N ASN A 128 -1.15 7.40 40.17
CA ASN A 128 -1.64 8.59 40.86
C ASN A 128 -2.78 9.23 40.05
N THR A 129 -4.01 9.21 40.57
CA THR A 129 -5.22 9.66 39.86
C THR A 129 -5.61 11.10 40.19
N ASP A 130 -6.11 11.82 39.19
CA ASP A 130 -6.83 13.09 39.37
C ASP A 130 -8.27 12.85 39.86
N ALA A 131 -9.04 13.93 40.00
CA ALA A 131 -10.45 13.85 40.39
C ALA A 131 -11.27 13.07 39.34
N PRO A 132 -12.24 12.25 39.76
CA PRO A 132 -13.06 11.51 38.81
C PRO A 132 -13.87 12.39 37.87
N ILE A 133 -14.02 11.96 36.62
CA ILE A 133 -14.78 12.69 35.61
C ILE A 133 -16.25 12.26 35.55
N VAL A 134 -17.08 13.13 34.98
CA VAL A 134 -18.47 12.82 34.64
C VAL A 134 -18.51 11.76 33.52
N LEU A 135 -19.47 10.83 33.61
CA LEU A 135 -19.72 9.87 32.54
C LEU A 135 -20.28 10.60 31.31
N GLU A 136 -19.49 10.61 30.24
CA GLU A 136 -19.81 11.28 28.99
C GLU A 136 -20.49 10.31 28.02
N ASN A 137 -21.57 10.76 27.36
CA ASN A 137 -22.20 9.98 26.30
C ASN A 137 -21.74 10.47 24.94
N SER A 138 -20.76 9.77 24.37
CA SER A 138 -20.24 10.05 23.03
C SER A 138 -21.17 9.59 21.90
N GLY A 139 -22.26 8.88 22.20
CA GLY A 139 -23.13 8.26 21.20
C GLY A 139 -22.47 7.09 20.46
N ARG A 140 -21.27 6.66 20.87
CA ARG A 140 -20.56 5.50 20.32
C ARG A 140 -20.86 4.25 21.13
N SER A 141 -21.01 3.13 20.44
CA SER A 141 -21.25 1.81 21.03
C SER A 141 -19.91 1.13 21.38
N ASN A 142 -19.90 0.33 22.43
CA ASN A 142 -18.78 -0.50 22.90
C ASN A 142 -18.61 -1.71 21.98
N VAL A 143 -18.20 -1.46 20.75
CA VAL A 143 -17.95 -2.49 19.73
C VAL A 143 -16.46 -2.84 19.62
N ALA A 144 -16.15 -3.95 18.96
CA ALA A 144 -14.76 -4.39 18.76
C ALA A 144 -13.87 -3.25 18.21
N GLY A 145 -12.67 -3.10 18.76
CA GLY A 145 -11.69 -2.08 18.39
C GLY A 145 -11.91 -0.70 19.00
N THR A 146 -12.90 -0.51 19.89
CA THR A 146 -13.09 0.76 20.60
C THR A 146 -12.33 0.82 21.92
N LEU A 147 -12.00 2.03 22.38
CA LEU A 147 -11.37 2.35 23.65
C LEU A 147 -12.38 3.07 24.55
N ALA A 148 -12.55 2.59 25.78
CA ALA A 148 -13.51 3.13 26.73
C ALA A 148 -12.90 3.38 28.11
N MET A 149 -13.43 4.38 28.82
CA MET A 149 -13.00 4.70 30.19
C MET A 149 -13.49 3.63 31.16
N ALA A 150 -12.58 3.04 31.94
CA ALA A 150 -12.96 2.13 33.02
C ALA A 150 -13.44 2.93 34.24
N ARG A 151 -14.44 2.38 34.95
CA ARG A 151 -15.01 2.99 36.16
C ARG A 151 -15.41 1.92 37.18
N THR A 152 -15.71 2.38 38.39
CA THR A 152 -16.35 1.58 39.43
C THR A 152 -17.86 1.47 39.15
N SER A 153 -18.62 0.91 40.09
CA SER A 153 -20.09 0.90 40.02
C SER A 153 -20.71 2.31 40.01
N VAL A 154 -19.98 3.33 40.45
CA VAL A 154 -20.42 4.73 40.39
C VAL A 154 -20.18 5.27 38.97
N ALA A 155 -21.21 5.88 38.37
CA ALA A 155 -21.14 6.37 36.98
C ALA A 155 -20.01 7.41 36.76
N ASN A 156 -19.93 8.42 37.62
CA ASN A 156 -18.95 9.51 37.53
C ASN A 156 -17.67 9.17 38.33
N SER A 157 -17.05 8.03 38.02
CA SER A 157 -15.89 7.53 38.78
C SER A 157 -14.67 7.18 37.93
N ALA A 158 -14.69 7.49 36.63
CA ALA A 158 -13.56 7.21 35.75
C ALA A 158 -12.37 8.13 36.10
N THR A 159 -11.15 7.56 36.08
CA THR A 159 -9.88 8.26 36.35
C THR A 159 -8.84 7.89 35.28
N SER A 160 -7.80 7.10 35.59
CA SER A 160 -6.70 6.76 34.67
C SER A 160 -6.93 5.49 33.85
N GLN A 161 -7.85 4.62 34.30
CA GLN A 161 -8.01 3.29 33.73
C GLN A 161 -8.85 3.31 32.45
N PHE A 162 -8.47 2.46 31.50
CA PHE A 162 -9.13 2.29 30.21
C PHE A 162 -9.25 0.81 29.87
N PHE A 163 -10.13 0.48 28.92
CA PHE A 163 -10.15 -0.86 28.33
C PHE A 163 -10.41 -0.81 26.82
N PHE A 164 -9.78 -1.75 26.11
CA PHE A 164 -10.13 -2.08 24.74
C PHE A 164 -11.31 -3.05 24.72
N ASN A 165 -12.30 -2.76 23.89
CA ASN A 165 -13.32 -3.73 23.51
C ASN A 165 -12.73 -4.66 22.45
N VAL A 166 -12.46 -5.93 22.81
CA VAL A 166 -11.90 -6.91 21.86
C VAL A 166 -12.99 -7.55 21.00
N ARG A 167 -14.23 -7.60 21.51
CA ARG A 167 -15.44 -7.99 20.78
C ARG A 167 -16.58 -7.01 21.09
N ASP A 168 -17.71 -7.17 20.41
CA ASP A 168 -18.89 -6.30 20.58
C ASP A 168 -19.54 -6.47 21.96
N ASN A 169 -19.33 -5.51 22.85
CA ASN A 169 -19.85 -5.46 24.22
C ASN A 169 -21.00 -4.44 24.34
N THR A 170 -21.99 -4.49 23.43
CA THR A 170 -23.13 -3.54 23.40
C THR A 170 -23.95 -3.48 24.71
N ASN A 171 -23.84 -4.48 25.56
CA ASN A 171 -24.39 -4.49 26.91
C ASN A 171 -23.71 -3.49 27.87
N LEU A 172 -22.56 -2.92 27.49
CA LEU A 172 -21.86 -1.84 28.19
C LEU A 172 -22.25 -0.45 27.69
N ASP A 173 -23.11 -0.36 26.67
CA ASP A 173 -23.54 0.92 26.11
C ASP A 173 -24.34 1.74 27.12
N ILE A 174 -24.18 3.05 27.04
CA ILE A 174 -24.97 4.01 27.83
C ILE A 174 -26.45 3.84 27.44
N GLY A 175 -27.28 3.60 28.45
CA GLY A 175 -28.71 3.30 28.27
C GLY A 175 -29.04 1.81 28.13
N THR A 176 -28.05 0.94 27.93
CA THR A 176 -28.21 -0.52 27.94
C THR A 176 -27.79 -1.11 29.28
N ASP A 177 -26.65 -0.67 29.82
CA ASP A 177 -26.15 -1.11 31.12
C ASP A 177 -26.95 -0.44 32.26
N PRO A 178 -27.59 -1.22 33.17
CA PRO A 178 -28.25 -0.70 34.36
C PRO A 178 -27.32 0.12 35.29
N GLY A 179 -26.01 -0.11 35.21
CA GLY A 179 -24.99 0.63 35.94
C GLY A 179 -24.62 1.99 35.33
N GLY A 180 -25.18 2.36 34.18
CA GLY A 180 -24.95 3.64 33.50
C GLY A 180 -24.13 3.55 32.21
N GLY A 181 -23.45 2.44 31.95
CA GLY A 181 -22.63 2.21 30.75
C GLY A 181 -21.20 2.75 30.87
N TYR A 182 -20.48 2.73 29.74
CA TYR A 182 -19.07 3.12 29.66
C TYR A 182 -18.86 4.06 28.46
N ALA A 183 -18.17 5.18 28.71
CA ALA A 183 -17.87 6.19 27.70
C ALA A 183 -16.78 5.67 26.75
N VAL A 184 -17.18 5.39 25.51
CA VAL A 184 -16.24 5.15 24.41
C VAL A 184 -15.66 6.50 23.97
N PHE A 185 -14.35 6.64 24.07
CA PHE A 185 -13.64 7.90 23.78
C PHE A 185 -12.55 7.77 22.70
N GLY A 186 -12.40 6.57 22.12
CA GLY A 186 -11.54 6.39 20.96
C GLY A 186 -11.76 5.06 20.24
N GLN A 187 -11.03 4.87 19.13
CA GLN A 187 -11.08 3.68 18.29
C GLN A 187 -9.69 3.35 17.72
N VAL A 188 -9.32 2.07 17.72
CA VAL A 188 -8.09 1.57 17.13
C VAL A 188 -8.14 1.76 15.61
N ILE A 189 -7.16 2.50 15.08
CA ILE A 189 -6.98 2.76 13.65
C ILE A 189 -5.81 1.96 13.05
N LYS A 190 -4.88 1.48 13.88
CA LYS A 190 -3.79 0.54 13.52
C LYS A 190 -3.39 -0.28 14.75
N GLY A 191 -3.08 -1.56 14.57
CA GLY A 191 -2.66 -2.46 15.67
C GLY A 191 -3.79 -3.18 16.40
N LEU A 192 -4.95 -3.37 15.77
CA LEU A 192 -6.02 -4.20 16.35
C LEU A 192 -5.59 -5.67 16.51
N ASP A 193 -4.77 -6.16 15.57
CA ASP A 193 -4.10 -7.46 15.62
C ASP A 193 -3.16 -7.59 16.83
N VAL A 194 -2.49 -6.52 17.24
CA VAL A 194 -1.69 -6.49 18.49
C VAL A 194 -2.60 -6.66 19.70
N VAL A 195 -3.74 -5.96 19.75
CA VAL A 195 -4.75 -6.12 20.82
C VAL A 195 -5.28 -7.56 20.85
N GLU A 196 -5.61 -8.15 19.70
CA GLU A 196 -6.08 -9.53 19.62
C GLU A 196 -4.99 -10.54 20.00
N THR A 197 -3.73 -10.28 19.67
CA THR A 197 -2.57 -11.11 20.07
C THR A 197 -2.41 -11.11 21.59
N ILE A 198 -2.43 -9.93 22.22
CA ILE A 198 -2.39 -9.82 23.69
C ILE A 198 -3.59 -10.55 24.29
N PHE A 199 -4.79 -10.39 23.72
CA PHE A 199 -6.00 -11.07 24.19
C PHE A 199 -5.96 -12.60 24.06
N ALA A 200 -5.11 -13.15 23.18
CA ALA A 200 -4.91 -14.59 23.05
C ALA A 200 -4.04 -15.19 24.16
N LEU A 201 -3.32 -14.36 24.94
CA LEU A 201 -2.42 -14.82 25.98
C LEU A 201 -3.13 -15.54 27.14
N ARG A 202 -2.32 -16.24 27.94
CA ARG A 202 -2.72 -16.82 29.22
C ARG A 202 -2.89 -15.71 30.26
N THR A 203 -3.69 -15.97 31.27
CA THR A 203 -3.86 -15.06 32.42
C THR A 203 -3.30 -15.68 33.70
N PHE A 204 -2.89 -14.83 34.62
CA PHE A 204 -2.40 -15.17 35.96
C PHE A 204 -3.14 -14.35 37.02
N ASP A 205 -3.43 -14.99 38.15
CA ASP A 205 -4.00 -14.35 39.33
C ASP A 205 -2.87 -13.77 40.18
N LEU A 206 -2.68 -12.44 40.13
CA LEU A 206 -1.51 -11.77 40.70
C LEU A 206 -1.51 -11.78 42.23
N ASP A 207 -2.67 -11.76 42.88
CA ASP A 207 -2.79 -11.71 44.34
C ASP A 207 -3.43 -12.94 44.98
N GLY A 208 -3.78 -13.95 44.17
CA GLY A 208 -4.44 -15.16 44.63
C GLY A 208 -5.85 -14.91 45.15
N SER A 209 -6.44 -13.76 44.81
CA SER A 209 -7.78 -13.37 45.22
C SER A 209 -8.69 -13.35 44.00
N SER A 210 -9.43 -14.44 43.80
CA SER A 210 -10.54 -14.48 42.85
C SER A 210 -11.47 -13.28 43.11
N GLN A 211 -11.66 -12.39 42.14
CA GLN A 211 -12.36 -11.08 42.21
C GLN A 211 -11.52 -9.83 42.52
N SER A 212 -10.19 -9.90 42.47
CA SER A 212 -9.35 -8.69 42.52
C SER A 212 -9.35 -7.93 41.18
N LEU A 213 -8.80 -6.71 41.18
CA LEU A 213 -8.61 -5.96 39.92
C LEU A 213 -7.50 -6.55 39.05
N TYR A 214 -6.77 -7.57 39.52
CA TYR A 214 -5.62 -8.19 38.87
C TYR A 214 -5.64 -9.72 39.05
N ASP A 215 -6.84 -10.31 39.02
CA ASP A 215 -7.05 -11.76 39.09
C ASP A 215 -6.92 -12.46 37.73
N ASN A 216 -6.85 -11.68 36.64
CA ASN A 216 -6.72 -12.15 35.26
C ASN A 216 -5.71 -11.30 34.48
N VAL A 217 -4.47 -11.23 34.97
CA VAL A 217 -3.40 -10.46 34.33
C VAL A 217 -2.88 -11.22 33.11
N PRO A 218 -2.89 -10.66 31.88
CA PRO A 218 -2.16 -11.24 30.74
C PRO A 218 -0.68 -11.40 31.05
N VAL A 219 -0.17 -12.60 30.77
CA VAL A 219 1.24 -12.95 30.96
C VAL A 219 1.87 -13.42 29.65
N SER A 220 3.18 -13.26 29.55
CA SER A 220 3.96 -13.60 28.38
C SER A 220 3.81 -15.07 27.99
N GLU A 221 4.07 -15.40 26.73
CA GLU A 221 3.97 -16.79 26.25
C GLU A 221 4.93 -17.74 26.98
N THR A 222 6.05 -17.20 27.46
CA THR A 222 7.09 -17.95 28.17
C THR A 222 6.78 -18.20 29.65
N PHE A 223 5.88 -17.42 30.25
CA PHE A 223 5.50 -17.57 31.65
C PHE A 223 4.48 -18.71 31.82
N ASP A 224 4.78 -19.68 32.68
CA ASP A 224 3.83 -20.75 33.02
C ASP A 224 3.03 -20.40 34.28
N PRO A 225 1.74 -20.01 34.15
CA PRO A 225 0.91 -19.62 35.28
C PRO A 225 0.57 -20.77 36.24
N ASN A 226 0.88 -22.02 35.88
CA ASN A 226 0.58 -23.20 36.70
C ASN A 226 1.75 -23.67 37.57
N ASN A 227 2.92 -23.03 37.49
CA ASN A 227 4.14 -23.54 38.13
C ASN A 227 4.26 -23.23 39.64
N GLY A 228 3.11 -23.08 40.32
CA GLY A 228 2.97 -23.14 41.79
C GLY A 228 3.42 -21.91 42.59
N ASP A 229 4.42 -21.18 42.14
CA ASP A 229 5.01 -20.08 42.91
C ASP A 229 4.88 -18.75 42.16
N GLY A 230 3.86 -17.96 42.48
CA GLY A 230 3.77 -16.54 42.09
C GLY A 230 4.93 -15.68 42.63
N ALA A 231 5.92 -16.28 43.30
CA ALA A 231 7.12 -15.66 43.85
C ALA A 231 8.23 -15.38 42.81
N GLY A 232 7.91 -15.46 41.50
CA GLY A 232 8.88 -15.29 40.42
C GLY A 232 8.39 -14.46 39.23
N LEU A 233 7.26 -13.76 39.34
CA LEU A 233 6.73 -12.93 38.26
C LEU A 233 7.60 -11.66 38.09
N THR A 234 8.24 -11.53 36.94
CA THR A 234 9.13 -10.43 36.60
C THR A 234 8.50 -9.47 35.59
N GLU A 235 9.12 -8.33 35.37
CA GLU A 235 8.71 -7.35 34.36
C GLU A 235 8.65 -7.95 32.94
N SER A 236 9.46 -8.96 32.61
CA SER A 236 9.40 -9.62 31.30
C SER A 236 8.21 -10.56 31.13
N ASP A 237 7.54 -10.92 32.22
CA ASP A 237 6.37 -11.80 32.21
C ASP A 237 5.06 -11.04 32.01
N LEU A 238 5.05 -9.72 32.19
CA LEU A 238 3.87 -8.87 32.06
C LEU A 238 3.80 -8.14 30.72
N VAL A 239 2.58 -7.83 30.30
CA VAL A 239 2.33 -7.06 29.08
C VAL A 239 2.24 -5.57 29.39
N TYR A 240 3.32 -4.85 29.10
CA TYR A 240 3.43 -3.40 29.35
C TYR A 240 2.98 -2.53 28.18
N VAL A 241 2.39 -1.39 28.51
CA VAL A 241 2.42 -0.14 27.72
C VAL A 241 3.73 0.55 28.07
N ARG A 242 4.75 0.40 27.22
CA ARG A 242 6.10 0.93 27.43
C ARG A 242 6.14 2.46 27.32
N ASN A 243 5.40 2.99 26.36
CA ASN A 243 5.22 4.42 26.17
C ASN A 243 3.84 4.71 25.61
N ALA A 244 3.24 5.81 26.07
CA ALA A 244 2.06 6.41 25.48
C ALA A 244 2.40 7.81 25.01
N ALA A 245 2.03 8.15 23.77
CA ALA A 245 2.25 9.49 23.24
C ALA A 245 1.05 9.96 22.43
N ILE A 246 0.67 11.23 22.61
CA ILE A 246 -0.20 11.90 21.65
C ILE A 246 0.67 12.28 20.46
N ILE A 247 0.28 11.80 19.28
CA ILE A 247 0.94 12.11 18.03
C ILE A 247 0.07 13.09 17.27
N ASN A 248 0.68 14.20 16.85
CA ASN A 248 0.03 15.08 15.89
C ASN A 248 0.06 14.36 14.55
N ARG A 249 -1.11 14.15 13.95
CA ARG A 249 -1.17 13.80 12.54
C ARG A 249 -0.57 14.98 11.78
N HIS A 250 0.61 14.81 11.20
CA HIS A 250 1.00 15.72 10.12
C HIS A 250 0.01 15.45 9.00
N GLU A 251 -0.92 16.38 8.79
CA GLU A 251 -1.96 16.30 7.77
C GLU A 251 -1.32 16.36 6.38
N TYR A 252 -0.76 15.24 5.94
CA TYR A 252 -0.82 14.91 4.54
C TYR A 252 -2.10 14.13 4.29
N ARG A 253 -2.98 14.74 3.50
CA ARG A 253 -4.04 14.04 2.78
C ARG A 253 -3.79 14.28 1.31
N ALA A 254 -3.43 13.22 0.58
CA ALA A 254 -3.53 13.27 -0.87
C ALA A 254 -4.99 13.58 -1.25
N VAL A 255 -5.24 14.08 -2.45
CA VAL A 255 -6.62 14.16 -2.94
C VAL A 255 -7.09 12.73 -3.20
N ALA A 256 -8.38 12.47 -3.02
CA ALA A 256 -9.01 11.31 -3.66
C ALA A 256 -8.65 11.31 -5.15
N GLY A 257 -7.91 10.28 -5.60
CA GLY A 257 -7.43 10.16 -6.97
C GLY A 257 -6.11 10.87 -7.26
N SER A 258 -5.39 11.36 -6.24
CA SER A 258 -4.01 11.82 -6.37
C SER A 258 -3.17 10.73 -7.02
N GLN A 259 -2.28 11.16 -7.91
CA GLN A 259 -1.39 10.26 -8.61
C GLN A 259 -0.23 9.89 -7.69
N VAL A 260 -0.15 8.60 -7.40
CA VAL A 260 0.95 8.01 -6.65
C VAL A 260 1.87 7.26 -7.59
N SER A 261 3.16 7.30 -7.28
CA SER A 261 4.14 6.48 -7.94
C SER A 261 5.14 5.94 -6.92
N GLY A 262 6.01 5.05 -7.36
CA GLY A 262 7.02 4.46 -6.51
C GLY A 262 8.15 3.82 -7.28
N ALA A 263 9.30 3.74 -6.63
CA ALA A 263 10.50 3.14 -7.16
C ALA A 263 11.29 2.46 -6.03
N VAL A 264 12.01 1.40 -6.38
CA VAL A 264 12.89 0.66 -5.48
C VAL A 264 14.26 0.53 -6.14
N ASN A 265 15.33 0.67 -5.35
CA ASN A 265 16.70 0.45 -5.84
C ASN A 265 17.17 -0.99 -5.65
N THR A 266 18.42 -1.25 -6.05
CA THR A 266 19.05 -2.57 -5.93
C THR A 266 19.30 -3.01 -4.48
N GLN A 267 19.18 -2.09 -3.50
CA GLN A 267 19.27 -2.34 -2.06
C GLN A 267 17.91 -2.33 -1.36
N ASP A 268 16.81 -2.54 -2.10
CA ASP A 268 15.44 -2.61 -1.57
C ASP A 268 14.93 -1.32 -0.87
N GLN A 269 15.55 -0.18 -1.16
CA GLN A 269 15.11 1.10 -0.62
C GLN A 269 13.92 1.63 -1.45
N LEU A 270 12.74 1.59 -0.85
CA LEU A 270 11.51 2.09 -1.44
C LEU A 270 11.39 3.63 -1.28
N ILE A 271 10.97 4.30 -2.35
CA ILE A 271 10.39 5.64 -2.31
C ILE A 271 8.99 5.57 -2.93
N ILE A 272 8.05 6.23 -2.27
CA ILE A 272 6.72 6.51 -2.81
C ILE A 272 6.61 8.02 -2.97
N THR A 273 6.04 8.48 -4.07
CA THR A 273 5.75 9.89 -4.30
C THR A 273 4.27 10.10 -4.52
N ALA A 274 3.80 11.26 -4.12
CA ALA A 274 2.40 11.65 -4.31
C ALA A 274 2.31 13.17 -4.50
N LEU A 275 1.32 13.60 -5.28
CA LEU A 275 1.01 15.02 -5.46
C LEU A 275 -0.15 15.44 -4.54
N GLY A 276 0.07 16.41 -3.67
CA GLY A 276 -0.96 16.97 -2.77
C GLY A 276 -1.86 18.04 -3.41
N LEU A 277 -2.95 18.40 -2.71
CA LEU A 277 -4.03 19.32 -3.14
C LEU A 277 -3.58 20.69 -3.71
N ASN A 278 -2.42 21.18 -3.28
CA ASN A 278 -1.88 22.50 -3.63
C ASN A 278 -0.74 22.41 -4.67
N GLY A 279 -0.62 21.28 -5.37
CA GLY A 279 0.48 21.00 -6.29
C GLY A 279 1.83 20.87 -5.60
N ARG A 280 1.85 20.61 -4.29
CA ARG A 280 3.08 20.27 -3.57
C ARG A 280 3.39 18.80 -3.74
N GLY A 281 4.61 18.53 -4.18
CA GLY A 281 5.10 17.17 -4.32
C GLY A 281 5.65 16.63 -3.03
N GLU A 282 5.41 15.34 -2.79
CA GLU A 282 5.85 14.67 -1.58
C GLU A 282 6.56 13.37 -1.89
N ALA A 283 7.52 13.04 -1.03
CA ALA A 283 8.30 11.82 -1.07
C ALA A 283 8.24 11.13 0.30
N PHE A 284 7.75 9.90 0.31
CA PHE A 284 7.66 9.02 1.46
C PHE A 284 8.74 7.95 1.36
N THR A 285 9.40 7.69 2.48
CA THR A 285 10.35 6.58 2.60
C THR A 285 10.18 5.84 3.92
N PRO A 286 10.48 4.53 3.96
CA PRO A 286 10.48 3.81 5.21
C PRO A 286 11.53 4.41 6.16
N LYS A 287 11.14 4.73 7.39
CA LYS A 287 12.03 5.11 8.49
C LYS A 287 12.54 3.87 9.21
N ASN A 288 11.65 2.90 9.42
CA ASN A 288 11.92 1.56 9.92
C ASN A 288 10.85 0.60 9.36
N GLN A 289 10.70 -0.59 9.96
CA GLN A 289 9.76 -1.60 9.47
C GLN A 289 8.29 -1.16 9.50
N ASP A 290 7.90 -0.31 10.47
CA ASP A 290 6.50 0.02 10.77
C ASP A 290 6.18 1.52 10.66
N GLU A 291 7.20 2.37 10.48
CA GLU A 291 7.09 3.82 10.39
C GLU A 291 7.60 4.36 9.06
N TRP A 292 6.86 5.32 8.55
CA TRP A 292 7.22 6.13 7.38
C TRP A 292 7.73 7.49 7.81
N GLN A 293 8.59 8.06 6.98
CA GLN A 293 8.99 9.47 7.03
C GLN A 293 8.68 10.12 5.69
N TYR A 294 8.40 11.43 5.69
CA TYR A 294 8.14 12.18 4.47
C TYR A 294 9.06 13.39 4.32
N THR A 295 9.10 13.88 3.09
CA THR A 295 9.61 15.19 2.74
C THR A 295 8.64 15.84 1.78
N ASN A 296 8.16 17.05 2.13
CA ASN A 296 7.50 17.91 1.16
C ASN A 296 8.57 18.49 0.22
N LEU A 297 8.70 17.92 -0.98
CA LEU A 297 9.72 18.28 -1.95
C LEU A 297 9.64 19.78 -2.31
N THR A 298 8.42 20.29 -2.51
CA THR A 298 8.21 21.69 -2.88
C THR A 298 8.71 22.65 -1.80
N THR A 299 8.36 22.42 -0.54
CA THR A 299 8.83 23.24 0.57
C THR A 299 10.32 23.05 0.85
N ALA A 300 10.81 21.80 0.82
CA ALA A 300 12.21 21.49 1.13
C ALA A 300 13.19 22.09 0.11
N THR A 301 12.80 22.18 -1.16
CA THR A 301 13.68 22.69 -2.23
C THR A 301 13.32 24.08 -2.72
N GLY A 302 12.15 24.62 -2.35
CA GLY A 302 11.61 25.86 -2.92
C GLY A 302 11.27 25.73 -4.40
N SER A 303 10.87 24.53 -4.85
CA SER A 303 10.53 24.33 -6.27
C SER A 303 9.19 24.99 -6.65
N PRO A 304 8.94 25.22 -7.93
CA PRO A 304 7.64 25.66 -8.42
C PRO A 304 6.53 24.65 -8.10
N THR A 305 5.27 25.10 -8.12
CA THR A 305 4.10 24.23 -8.02
C THR A 305 4.10 23.20 -9.13
N LEU A 306 3.96 21.92 -8.77
CA LEU A 306 3.99 20.81 -9.71
C LEU A 306 2.62 20.57 -10.32
N ARG A 307 2.63 19.98 -11.51
CA ARG A 307 1.47 19.48 -12.27
C ARG A 307 1.70 18.00 -12.57
N GLY A 308 0.62 17.23 -12.74
CA GLY A 308 0.69 15.83 -13.15
C GLY A 308 1.45 14.91 -12.18
N ASN A 309 1.86 13.74 -12.66
CA ASN A 309 2.47 12.75 -11.78
C ASN A 309 3.90 13.10 -11.38
N ILE A 310 4.27 12.71 -10.16
CA ILE A 310 5.66 12.72 -9.71
C ILE A 310 6.20 11.31 -9.90
N GLU A 311 7.09 11.11 -10.87
CA GLU A 311 7.69 9.81 -11.15
C GLU A 311 9.06 9.70 -10.45
N PRO A 312 9.21 8.85 -9.42
CA PRO A 312 10.47 8.60 -8.76
C PRO A 312 11.28 7.58 -9.55
N PHE A 313 12.60 7.71 -9.49
CA PHE A 313 13.52 6.72 -10.04
C PHE A 313 14.83 6.74 -9.28
N TYR A 314 15.60 5.66 -9.40
CA TYR A 314 16.99 5.63 -8.98
C TYR A 314 17.86 5.69 -10.22
N ASP A 315 18.83 6.59 -10.21
CA ASP A 315 19.81 6.69 -11.28
C ASP A 315 20.78 5.50 -11.16
N PRO A 316 20.85 4.60 -12.15
CA PRO A 316 21.71 3.42 -12.05
C PRO A 316 23.21 3.72 -12.03
N LYS A 317 23.62 4.90 -12.52
CA LYS A 317 25.03 5.29 -12.62
C LYS A 317 25.51 5.93 -11.33
N THR A 318 24.67 6.74 -10.69
CA THR A 318 25.04 7.46 -9.46
C THR A 318 24.53 6.78 -8.20
N GLY A 319 23.52 5.91 -8.32
CA GLY A 319 22.78 5.34 -7.18
C GLY A 319 21.89 6.34 -6.45
N LEU A 320 21.87 7.61 -6.90
CA LEU A 320 21.09 8.66 -6.27
C LEU A 320 19.60 8.48 -6.55
N ARG A 321 18.81 8.97 -5.60
CA ARG A 321 17.37 8.99 -5.70
C ARG A 321 16.92 10.28 -6.38
N HIS A 322 16.01 10.11 -7.33
CA HIS A 322 15.41 11.21 -8.06
C HIS A 322 13.88 11.13 -8.03
N ALA A 323 13.26 12.27 -8.26
CA ALA A 323 11.85 12.36 -8.61
C ALA A 323 11.70 13.42 -9.69
N VAL A 324 10.78 13.25 -10.63
CA VAL A 324 10.54 14.22 -11.68
C VAL A 324 9.07 14.48 -11.88
N ALA A 325 8.71 15.72 -12.12
CA ALA A 325 7.33 16.14 -12.37
C ALA A 325 7.30 17.37 -13.29
N PRO A 326 6.27 17.51 -14.15
CA PRO A 326 6.04 18.74 -14.87
C PRO A 326 5.57 19.87 -13.93
N SER A 327 5.75 21.11 -14.34
CA SER A 327 5.22 22.32 -13.71
C SER A 327 4.85 23.36 -14.79
N ASP A 328 4.21 24.46 -14.40
CA ASP A 328 3.96 25.59 -15.32
C ASP A 328 5.26 26.20 -15.86
N SER A 329 6.38 26.03 -15.14
CA SER A 329 7.68 26.58 -15.52
C SER A 329 8.59 25.58 -16.27
N GLY A 330 8.16 24.32 -16.46
CA GLY A 330 8.96 23.28 -17.12
C GLY A 330 9.04 21.97 -16.36
N LEU A 331 10.01 21.12 -16.73
CA LEU A 331 10.22 19.80 -16.13
C LEU A 331 11.16 19.90 -14.93
N ILE A 332 10.65 19.62 -13.73
CA ILE A 332 11.38 19.75 -12.46
C ILE A 332 11.97 18.39 -12.07
N LEU A 333 13.30 18.30 -12.07
CA LEU A 333 14.05 17.15 -11.58
C LEU A 333 14.50 17.41 -10.13
N PHE A 334 13.96 16.65 -9.20
CA PHE A 334 14.41 16.58 -7.82
C PHE A 334 15.54 15.55 -7.69
N THR A 335 16.57 15.88 -6.92
CA THR A 335 17.71 15.01 -6.63
C THR A 335 17.94 14.98 -5.13
N GLN A 336 18.01 13.79 -4.55
CA GLN A 336 18.43 13.61 -3.17
C GLN A 336 19.90 13.26 -3.11
N ASN A 337 20.69 14.05 -2.37
CA ASN A 337 22.09 13.74 -2.13
C ASN A 337 22.25 12.57 -1.14
N THR A 338 23.47 12.09 -0.96
CA THR A 338 23.78 10.98 -0.04
C THR A 338 23.53 11.31 1.44
N ALA A 339 23.40 12.59 1.79
CA ALA A 339 23.02 13.06 3.13
C ALA A 339 21.48 13.15 3.31
N GLY A 340 20.69 12.77 2.31
CA GLY A 340 19.23 12.79 2.36
C GLY A 340 18.61 14.16 2.04
N GLN A 341 19.39 15.17 1.68
CA GLN A 341 18.89 16.50 1.35
C GLN A 341 18.44 16.57 -0.11
N TRP A 342 17.25 17.13 -0.32
CA TRP A 342 16.69 17.33 -1.65
C TRP A 342 17.08 18.69 -2.23
N SER A 343 17.32 18.72 -3.54
CA SER A 343 17.42 19.92 -4.37
C SER A 343 16.63 19.71 -5.66
N PHE A 344 16.40 20.78 -6.43
CA PHE A 344 15.76 20.66 -7.74
C PHE A 344 16.58 21.33 -8.84
N THR A 345 16.37 20.87 -10.08
CA THR A 345 16.83 21.50 -11.32
C THR A 345 15.64 21.57 -12.29
N ASN A 346 15.43 22.71 -12.94
CA ASN A 346 14.44 22.82 -13.99
C ASN A 346 15.09 22.49 -15.35
N LEU A 347 14.91 21.25 -15.80
CA LEU A 347 15.54 20.73 -17.02
C LEU A 347 15.14 21.52 -18.26
N THR A 348 13.90 22.00 -18.33
CA THR A 348 13.41 22.80 -19.46
C THR A 348 14.19 24.11 -19.60
N THR A 349 14.49 24.78 -18.48
CA THR A 349 15.23 26.06 -18.51
C THR A 349 16.75 25.90 -18.56
N THR A 350 17.27 24.77 -18.06
CA THR A 350 18.72 24.53 -17.99
C THR A 350 19.27 23.96 -19.30
N ILE A 351 18.46 23.25 -20.08
CA ILE A 351 18.89 22.58 -21.31
C ILE A 351 18.41 23.37 -22.52
N ALA A 352 19.34 23.69 -23.43
CA ALA A 352 19.03 24.45 -24.63
C ALA A 352 17.95 23.77 -25.48
N GLY A 353 16.94 24.54 -25.89
CA GLY A 353 15.82 24.04 -26.69
C GLY A 353 14.76 23.28 -25.92
N GLY A 354 14.90 23.11 -24.60
CA GLY A 354 13.94 22.43 -23.74
C GLY A 354 12.53 23.00 -23.87
N GLN A 355 11.55 22.12 -24.09
CA GLN A 355 10.13 22.47 -24.12
C GLN A 355 9.44 22.08 -22.81
N VAL A 356 8.37 22.80 -22.47
CA VAL A 356 7.48 22.44 -21.36
C VAL A 356 6.69 21.20 -21.76
N ILE A 357 6.51 20.27 -20.82
CA ILE A 357 5.61 19.12 -20.96
C ILE A 357 4.30 19.49 -20.27
N GLU A 358 3.19 19.49 -21.01
CA GLU A 358 1.86 19.90 -20.51
C GLU A 358 1.05 18.75 -19.89
N GLY A 359 1.48 17.50 -20.14
CA GLY A 359 0.75 16.32 -19.73
C GLY A 359 1.55 15.37 -18.85
N GLU A 360 1.16 14.10 -18.92
CA GLU A 360 1.81 13.02 -18.21
C GLU A 360 3.22 12.77 -18.74
N ILE A 361 4.12 12.43 -17.83
CA ILE A 361 5.48 12.00 -18.14
C ILE A 361 5.60 10.49 -17.98
N THR A 362 6.58 9.92 -18.67
CA THR A 362 7.02 8.54 -18.43
C THR A 362 8.54 8.50 -18.33
N VAL A 363 9.03 7.71 -17.38
CA VAL A 363 10.46 7.55 -17.11
C VAL A 363 10.88 6.13 -17.50
N PHE A 364 11.98 6.01 -18.23
CA PHE A 364 12.54 4.73 -18.61
C PHE A 364 14.06 4.79 -18.72
N THR A 365 14.68 3.66 -18.46
CA THR A 365 16.13 3.54 -18.40
C THR A 365 16.59 2.61 -19.49
N THR A 366 17.55 3.05 -20.30
CA THR A 366 18.19 2.21 -21.32
C THR A 366 18.94 1.04 -20.67
N THR A 367 19.27 0.00 -21.44
CA THR A 367 19.99 -1.17 -20.92
C THR A 367 21.40 -0.86 -20.42
N ASP A 368 21.99 0.24 -20.90
CA ASP A 368 23.28 0.80 -20.46
C ASP A 368 23.14 1.86 -19.35
N GLY A 369 21.94 1.99 -18.77
CA GLY A 369 21.69 2.72 -17.53
C GLY A 369 21.48 4.23 -17.69
N PHE A 370 21.17 4.73 -18.88
CA PHE A 370 20.81 6.14 -19.09
C PHE A 370 19.32 6.36 -18.91
N VAL A 371 18.96 7.33 -18.08
CA VAL A 371 17.57 7.69 -17.80
C VAL A 371 17.04 8.61 -18.89
N ASN A 372 15.78 8.36 -19.27
CA ASN A 372 15.02 9.11 -20.24
C ASN A 372 13.68 9.49 -19.63
N ILE A 373 13.24 10.71 -19.90
CA ILE A 373 11.96 11.27 -19.47
C ILE A 373 11.25 11.79 -20.72
N ALA A 374 10.14 11.15 -21.08
CA ALA A 374 9.36 11.52 -22.25
C ALA A 374 8.01 12.12 -21.84
N GLY A 375 7.50 13.03 -22.66
CA GLY A 375 6.18 13.64 -22.50
C GLY A 375 5.75 14.41 -23.74
N MET A 376 4.49 14.86 -23.74
CA MET A 376 3.96 15.71 -24.81
C MET A 376 4.13 17.19 -24.45
N SER A 377 4.68 17.96 -25.39
CA SER A 377 4.74 19.42 -25.26
C SER A 377 3.40 20.08 -25.55
N ASP A 378 3.28 21.36 -25.20
CA ASP A 378 2.16 22.25 -25.55
C ASP A 378 1.87 22.31 -27.06
N ALA A 379 2.91 22.20 -27.89
CA ALA A 379 2.82 22.13 -29.34
C ALA A 379 2.37 20.75 -29.88
N GLY A 380 2.09 19.78 -29.00
CA GLY A 380 1.73 18.42 -29.39
C GLY A 380 2.91 17.59 -29.90
N HIS A 381 4.15 17.97 -29.55
CA HIS A 381 5.33 17.20 -29.89
C HIS A 381 5.67 16.19 -28.79
N LEU A 382 6.07 14.98 -29.17
CA LEU A 382 6.72 14.04 -28.28
C LEU A 382 8.18 14.47 -28.09
N VAL A 383 8.51 14.84 -26.87
CA VAL A 383 9.83 15.34 -26.48
C VAL A 383 10.48 14.43 -25.44
N LEU A 384 11.81 14.46 -25.41
CA LEU A 384 12.64 13.62 -24.58
C LEU A 384 13.71 14.47 -23.86
N PHE A 385 13.73 14.38 -22.54
CA PHE A 385 14.88 14.77 -21.73
C PHE A 385 15.65 13.50 -21.38
N ARG A 386 16.90 13.38 -21.83
CA ARG A 386 17.68 12.14 -21.70
C ARG A 386 19.06 12.39 -21.15
N GLN A 387 19.57 11.44 -20.39
CA GLN A 387 20.99 11.39 -20.09
C GLN A 387 21.76 10.88 -21.31
N ALA A 388 22.93 11.46 -21.57
CA ALA A 388 23.83 11.06 -22.64
C ALA A 388 25.30 11.27 -22.23
N GLY A 389 26.21 10.51 -22.83
CA GLY A 389 27.64 10.56 -22.54
C GLY A 389 28.20 9.20 -22.15
N THR A 390 29.06 9.15 -21.14
CA THR A 390 29.64 7.91 -20.60
C THR A 390 29.16 7.66 -19.17
N ALA A 391 29.40 6.47 -18.63
CA ALA A 391 29.02 6.16 -17.25
C ALA A 391 29.66 7.11 -16.22
N SER A 392 30.89 7.57 -16.45
CA SER A 392 31.63 8.48 -15.56
C SER A 392 31.48 9.96 -15.90
N ASN A 393 30.92 10.29 -17.06
CA ASN A 393 30.75 11.68 -17.52
C ASN A 393 29.54 11.76 -18.45
N TRP A 394 28.37 12.02 -17.88
CA TRP A 394 27.11 12.19 -18.60
C TRP A 394 26.47 13.54 -18.30
N ALA A 395 25.62 14.01 -19.21
CA ALA A 395 24.82 15.22 -19.06
C ALA A 395 23.37 14.96 -19.48
N TRP A 396 22.46 15.84 -19.04
CA TRP A 396 21.10 15.87 -19.58
C TRP A 396 21.07 16.62 -20.92
N GLU A 397 20.36 16.06 -21.88
CA GLU A 397 20.13 16.60 -23.20
C GLU A 397 18.63 16.62 -23.51
N TYR A 398 18.23 17.48 -24.44
CA TYR A 398 16.87 17.60 -24.94
C TYR A 398 16.80 17.15 -26.39
N HIS A 399 15.77 16.38 -26.73
CA HIS A 399 15.54 15.86 -28.07
C HIS A 399 14.04 15.88 -28.40
N ASN A 400 13.68 16.46 -29.54
CA ASN A 400 12.30 16.54 -30.00
C ASN A 400 12.07 15.48 -31.09
N ILE A 401 11.55 14.32 -30.69
CA ILE A 401 11.35 13.16 -31.59
C ILE A 401 10.41 13.54 -32.75
N SER A 402 9.37 14.32 -32.47
CA SER A 402 8.40 14.74 -33.46
C SER A 402 9.01 15.50 -34.63
N THR A 403 9.83 16.51 -34.34
CA THR A 403 10.33 17.44 -35.36
C THR A 403 11.68 17.01 -35.91
N GLN A 404 12.52 16.37 -35.10
CA GLN A 404 13.87 15.98 -35.50
C GLN A 404 13.92 14.59 -36.15
N ASP A 405 12.99 13.68 -35.81
CA ASP A 405 12.95 12.34 -36.40
C ASP A 405 11.69 12.05 -37.22
N LEU A 406 10.49 12.19 -36.66
CA LEU A 406 9.27 11.76 -37.35
C LEU A 406 8.97 12.65 -38.56
N ALA A 407 9.00 13.98 -38.38
CA ALA A 407 8.70 14.93 -39.45
C ALA A 407 9.74 14.88 -40.59
N THR A 408 11.01 14.61 -40.30
CA THR A 408 12.06 14.47 -41.33
C THR A 408 11.83 13.26 -42.24
N ARG A 409 10.99 12.32 -41.78
CA ARG A 409 10.53 11.15 -42.54
C ARG A 409 9.12 11.31 -43.12
N GLY A 410 8.48 12.48 -42.95
CA GLY A 410 7.09 12.69 -43.34
C GLY A 410 6.07 11.95 -42.46
N LEU A 411 6.47 11.49 -41.27
CA LEU A 411 5.60 10.89 -40.28
C LEU A 411 5.03 11.95 -39.34
N THR A 412 3.78 11.78 -38.95
CA THR A 412 3.11 12.63 -37.97
C THR A 412 3.21 12.01 -36.58
N THR A 413 3.39 12.85 -35.56
CA THR A 413 3.31 12.39 -34.18
C THR A 413 1.87 12.05 -33.83
N PRO A 414 1.58 10.86 -33.27
CA PRO A 414 0.24 10.55 -32.82
C PRO A 414 -0.22 11.52 -31.72
N SER A 415 -1.48 11.93 -31.77
CA SER A 415 -2.10 12.62 -30.64
C SER A 415 -2.38 11.61 -29.54
N PHE A 416 -1.83 11.82 -28.35
CA PHE A 416 -2.08 10.96 -27.20
C PHE A 416 -3.15 11.57 -26.28
N THR A 417 -4.03 10.71 -25.77
CA THR A 417 -5.00 11.03 -24.71
C THR A 417 -4.67 10.22 -23.47
N GLY A 418 -4.82 10.85 -22.31
CA GLY A 418 -4.48 10.23 -21.04
C GLY A 418 -2.98 10.01 -20.87
N ARG A 419 -2.65 8.87 -20.26
CA ARG A 419 -1.29 8.61 -19.74
C ARG A 419 -0.41 7.94 -20.79
N LEU A 420 0.82 8.44 -20.91
CA LEU A 420 1.90 7.76 -21.61
C LEU A 420 2.50 6.66 -20.72
N THR A 421 2.98 5.61 -21.37
CA THR A 421 3.82 4.58 -20.75
C THR A 421 5.00 4.31 -21.66
N SER A 422 6.11 3.87 -21.10
CA SER A 422 7.32 3.53 -21.87
C SER A 422 7.88 2.19 -21.45
N TYR A 423 8.64 1.58 -22.36
CA TYR A 423 9.42 0.39 -22.05
C TYR A 423 10.67 0.32 -22.91
N VAL A 424 11.68 -0.36 -22.38
CA VAL A 424 12.94 -0.64 -23.08
C VAL A 424 13.05 -2.14 -23.28
N THR A 425 13.11 -2.56 -24.54
CA THR A 425 13.28 -3.98 -24.90
C THR A 425 14.68 -4.47 -24.51
N ALA A 426 14.87 -5.80 -24.43
CA ALA A 426 16.15 -6.38 -24.03
C ALA A 426 17.31 -6.07 -24.99
N TRP A 427 17.02 -5.68 -26.23
CA TRP A 427 18.00 -5.21 -27.22
C TRP A 427 18.07 -3.68 -27.27
N ASN A 428 17.69 -2.98 -26.19
CA ASN A 428 17.74 -1.52 -26.04
C ASN A 428 16.86 -0.71 -27.00
N GLY A 429 15.80 -1.33 -27.55
CA GLY A 429 14.78 -0.59 -28.28
C GLY A 429 13.90 0.23 -27.34
N LEU A 430 13.74 1.52 -27.64
CA LEU A 430 13.03 2.52 -26.85
C LEU A 430 11.62 2.70 -27.38
N ASN A 431 10.63 2.68 -26.50
CA ASN A 431 9.22 2.75 -26.89
C ASN A 431 8.48 3.71 -25.97
N VAL A 432 7.70 4.62 -26.56
CA VAL A 432 6.69 5.43 -25.89
C VAL A 432 5.34 5.06 -26.50
N VAL A 433 4.41 4.66 -25.64
CA VAL A 433 3.11 4.11 -26.03
C VAL A 433 2.01 4.82 -25.26
N GLY A 434 0.89 5.06 -25.92
CA GLY A 434 -0.30 5.66 -25.32
C GLY A 434 -1.54 5.38 -26.16
N LEU A 435 -2.66 5.99 -25.77
CA LEU A 435 -3.92 5.89 -26.50
C LEU A 435 -4.14 7.14 -27.35
N ASP A 436 -4.67 7.01 -28.56
CA ASP A 436 -5.27 8.15 -29.25
C ASP A 436 -6.70 8.46 -28.76
N ALA A 437 -7.33 9.48 -29.32
CA ALA A 437 -8.70 9.89 -28.96
C ALA A 437 -9.77 8.83 -29.25
N ASP A 438 -9.48 7.86 -30.13
CA ASP A 438 -10.36 6.73 -30.42
C ASP A 438 -10.09 5.52 -29.51
N GLY A 439 -9.17 5.65 -28.56
CA GLY A 439 -8.75 4.58 -27.64
C GLY A 439 -7.87 3.52 -28.31
N ARG A 440 -7.19 3.84 -29.42
CA ARG A 440 -6.27 2.92 -30.10
C ARG A 440 -4.85 3.07 -29.58
N ILE A 441 -4.13 1.96 -29.50
CA ILE A 441 -2.74 1.93 -29.08
C ILE A 441 -1.87 2.55 -30.18
N GLN A 442 -1.24 3.67 -29.85
CA GLN A 442 -0.22 4.32 -30.67
C GLN A 442 1.14 4.09 -30.03
N ALA A 443 2.13 3.69 -30.83
CA ALA A 443 3.50 3.47 -30.39
C ALA A 443 4.47 4.32 -31.22
N VAL A 444 5.28 5.13 -30.54
CA VAL A 444 6.44 5.80 -31.13
C VAL A 444 7.68 5.10 -30.59
N TRP A 445 8.49 4.54 -31.49
CA TRP A 445 9.56 3.63 -31.11
C TRP A 445 10.80 3.76 -31.98
N TRP A 446 11.92 3.34 -31.40
CA TRP A 446 13.23 3.24 -32.03
C TRP A 446 13.89 1.95 -31.57
N ALA A 447 14.59 1.25 -32.45
CA ALA A 447 15.36 0.07 -32.05
C ALA A 447 16.68 -0.04 -32.82
N PRO A 448 17.76 -0.44 -32.15
CA PRO A 448 19.05 -0.59 -32.80
C PRO A 448 19.02 -1.73 -33.81
N GLY A 449 19.61 -1.49 -34.97
CA GLY A 449 19.64 -2.41 -36.12
C GLY A 449 18.32 -2.50 -36.89
N ILE A 450 17.27 -1.79 -36.49
CA ILE A 450 15.94 -1.84 -37.14
C ILE A 450 15.64 -0.50 -37.81
N ASP A 451 15.06 -0.54 -39.00
CA ASP A 451 14.62 0.65 -39.75
C ASP A 451 15.68 1.75 -39.84
N GLN A 452 16.92 1.34 -40.16
CA GLN A 452 18.08 2.23 -40.28
C GLN A 452 18.41 3.02 -38.99
N ASN A 453 18.01 2.52 -37.81
CA ASN A 453 18.12 3.20 -36.52
C ASN A 453 17.35 4.53 -36.48
N LEU A 454 16.17 4.59 -37.09
CA LEU A 454 15.32 5.78 -37.10
C LEU A 454 14.09 5.59 -36.21
N TRP A 455 13.63 6.67 -35.58
CA TRP A 455 12.35 6.65 -34.87
C TRP A 455 11.19 6.52 -35.86
N THR A 456 10.18 5.74 -35.49
CA THR A 456 8.97 5.55 -36.27
C THR A 456 7.73 5.60 -35.38
N ALA A 457 6.56 5.72 -36.01
CA ALA A 457 5.27 5.71 -35.34
C ALA A 457 4.38 4.61 -35.93
N THR A 458 3.63 3.92 -35.09
CA THR A 458 2.79 2.78 -35.48
C THR A 458 1.47 2.81 -34.73
N ASN A 459 0.36 2.72 -35.47
CA ASN A 459 -0.95 2.42 -34.90
C ASN A 459 -1.04 0.91 -34.64
N LEU A 460 -0.65 0.52 -33.43
CA LEU A 460 -0.54 -0.89 -33.08
C LEU A 460 -1.92 -1.57 -33.05
N SER A 461 -2.97 -0.84 -32.66
CA SER A 461 -4.33 -1.38 -32.71
C SER A 461 -4.76 -1.76 -34.12
N GLU A 462 -4.39 -1.00 -35.15
CA GLU A 462 -4.71 -1.34 -36.54
C GLU A 462 -3.89 -2.54 -37.03
N VAL A 463 -2.63 -2.65 -36.61
CA VAL A 463 -1.74 -3.78 -36.97
C VAL A 463 -2.27 -5.11 -36.42
N VAL A 464 -2.71 -5.13 -35.16
CA VAL A 464 -3.09 -6.36 -34.47
C VAL A 464 -4.61 -6.60 -34.40
N GLY A 465 -5.41 -5.57 -34.69
CA GLY A 465 -6.86 -5.60 -34.43
C GLY A 465 -7.20 -5.52 -32.94
N ALA A 466 -6.42 -4.77 -32.15
CA ALA A 466 -6.69 -4.60 -30.72
C ALA A 466 -8.02 -3.86 -30.49
N PRO A 467 -8.74 -4.16 -29.39
CA PRO A 467 -9.93 -3.41 -29.04
C PRO A 467 -9.60 -1.95 -28.69
N ARG A 468 -10.64 -1.14 -28.55
CA ARG A 468 -10.51 0.22 -28.03
C ARG A 468 -10.42 0.21 -26.51
N PHE A 469 -9.50 1.00 -25.99
CA PHE A 469 -9.23 1.13 -24.57
C PHE A 469 -9.65 2.50 -24.05
N VAL A 470 -9.84 2.59 -22.74
CA VAL A 470 -10.16 3.83 -22.03
C VAL A 470 -9.17 4.08 -20.90
N GLY A 471 -8.89 5.34 -20.63
CA GLY A 471 -8.03 5.76 -19.54
C GLY A 471 -6.55 5.72 -19.89
N GLY A 472 -5.84 4.69 -19.46
CA GLY A 472 -4.39 4.56 -19.70
C GLY A 472 -3.95 3.12 -20.00
N LEU A 473 -2.69 3.01 -20.41
CA LEU A 473 -2.03 1.72 -20.66
C LEU A 473 -1.00 1.43 -19.56
N THR A 474 -0.67 0.16 -19.41
CA THR A 474 0.49 -0.28 -18.64
C THR A 474 1.21 -1.39 -19.38
N VAL A 475 2.51 -1.53 -19.14
CA VAL A 475 3.37 -2.47 -19.88
C VAL A 475 4.17 -3.31 -18.92
N TYR A 476 4.34 -4.58 -19.27
CA TYR A 476 5.30 -5.45 -18.60
C TYR A 476 6.10 -6.27 -19.62
N LEU A 477 7.37 -6.46 -19.33
CA LEU A 477 8.30 -7.26 -20.13
C LEU A 477 8.67 -8.52 -19.36
N THR A 478 8.66 -9.66 -20.02
CA THR A 478 8.99 -10.94 -19.38
C THR A 478 10.46 -11.30 -19.58
N SER A 479 10.98 -12.20 -18.75
CA SER A 479 12.37 -12.68 -18.86
C SER A 479 12.65 -13.45 -20.16
N TRP A 480 11.61 -13.96 -20.82
CA TRP A 480 11.67 -14.58 -22.14
C TRP A 480 11.38 -13.59 -23.29
N TYR A 481 11.59 -12.30 -23.06
CA TYR A 481 11.52 -11.23 -24.07
C TYR A 481 10.13 -10.93 -24.64
N ALA A 482 9.05 -11.31 -23.95
CA ALA A 482 7.70 -10.91 -24.35
C ALA A 482 7.46 -9.44 -24.01
N THR A 483 6.82 -8.72 -24.94
CA THR A 483 6.25 -7.40 -24.68
C THR A 483 4.75 -7.53 -24.50
N ASN A 484 4.20 -6.96 -23.41
CA ASN A 484 2.78 -7.04 -23.11
C ASN A 484 2.26 -5.65 -22.76
N ILE A 485 1.33 -5.15 -23.57
CA ILE A 485 0.65 -3.87 -23.41
C ILE A 485 -0.76 -4.16 -22.93
N VAL A 486 -1.09 -3.69 -21.73
CA VAL A 486 -2.36 -3.95 -21.07
C VAL A 486 -3.22 -2.70 -21.10
N GLY A 487 -4.49 -2.86 -21.44
CA GLY A 487 -5.49 -1.80 -21.40
C GLY A 487 -6.84 -2.32 -20.96
N ILE A 488 -7.71 -1.39 -20.58
CA ILE A 488 -9.09 -1.69 -20.17
C ILE A 488 -10.05 -1.19 -21.24
N THR A 489 -10.97 -2.04 -21.70
CA THR A 489 -12.01 -1.64 -22.65
C THR A 489 -13.06 -0.76 -21.97
N GLN A 490 -13.93 -0.09 -22.74
CA GLN A 490 -15.03 0.70 -22.18
C GLN A 490 -15.96 -0.14 -21.27
N GLN A 491 -16.07 -1.45 -21.51
CA GLN A 491 -16.86 -2.38 -20.69
C GLN A 491 -16.12 -2.84 -19.42
N GLY A 492 -14.88 -2.39 -19.20
CA GLY A 492 -14.07 -2.78 -18.04
C GLY A 492 -13.26 -4.06 -18.22
N HIS A 493 -13.20 -4.64 -19.43
CA HIS A 493 -12.44 -5.87 -19.66
C HIS A 493 -10.95 -5.57 -19.71
N VAL A 494 -10.16 -6.39 -19.01
CA VAL A 494 -8.70 -6.43 -19.09
C VAL A 494 -8.30 -7.15 -20.36
N SER A 495 -7.65 -6.44 -21.28
CA SER A 495 -7.08 -7.02 -22.49
C SER A 495 -5.58 -6.79 -22.55
N VAL A 496 -4.85 -7.80 -23.05
CA VAL A 496 -3.41 -7.74 -23.22
C VAL A 496 -3.09 -7.89 -24.69
N THR A 497 -2.42 -6.88 -25.25
CA THR A 497 -1.84 -6.89 -26.58
C THR A 497 -0.36 -7.22 -26.45
N TRP A 498 0.07 -8.37 -26.97
CA TRP A 498 1.40 -8.90 -26.70
C TRP A 498 2.14 -9.34 -27.95
N TRP A 499 3.46 -9.39 -27.82
CA TRP A 499 4.41 -9.79 -28.84
C TRP A 499 5.50 -10.67 -28.24
N LEU A 500 5.88 -11.74 -28.95
CA LEU A 500 6.97 -12.61 -28.56
C LEU A 500 7.82 -13.02 -29.78
N PRO A 501 9.17 -12.95 -29.72
CA PRO A 501 10.02 -13.35 -30.83
C PRO A 501 9.82 -14.83 -31.21
N GLU A 502 9.73 -15.71 -30.21
CA GLU A 502 9.64 -17.16 -30.42
C GLU A 502 8.32 -17.59 -31.08
N PHE A 503 7.25 -16.80 -30.98
CA PHE A 503 5.97 -17.04 -31.68
C PHE A 503 5.91 -16.36 -33.06
N GLY A 504 7.06 -16.30 -33.74
CA GLY A 504 7.19 -15.73 -35.08
C GLY A 504 7.08 -14.21 -35.13
N GLY A 505 7.18 -13.53 -33.97
CA GLY A 505 7.22 -12.07 -33.91
C GLY A 505 5.95 -11.37 -34.41
N ASN A 506 4.78 -12.01 -34.29
CA ASN A 506 3.50 -11.39 -34.60
C ASN A 506 2.83 -10.88 -33.32
N TRP A 507 2.28 -9.66 -33.40
CA TRP A 507 1.43 -9.13 -32.34
C TRP A 507 0.12 -9.94 -32.25
N ARG A 508 -0.38 -10.08 -31.02
CA ARG A 508 -1.67 -10.70 -30.70
C ARG A 508 -2.39 -9.92 -29.62
N THR A 509 -3.67 -10.18 -29.45
CA THR A 509 -4.47 -9.57 -28.39
C THR A 509 -5.41 -10.60 -27.78
N ASP A 510 -5.49 -10.62 -26.46
CA ASP A 510 -6.32 -11.53 -25.68
C ASP A 510 -7.13 -10.77 -24.63
N ASN A 511 -8.37 -11.19 -24.38
CA ASN A 511 -9.24 -10.63 -23.35
C ASN A 511 -9.18 -11.51 -22.09
N LEU A 512 -8.34 -11.14 -21.13
CA LEU A 512 -8.12 -11.93 -19.92
C LEU A 512 -9.36 -12.03 -19.05
N THR A 513 -10.17 -10.96 -18.97
CA THR A 513 -11.43 -10.98 -18.22
C THR A 513 -12.35 -12.09 -18.74
N THR A 514 -12.53 -12.19 -20.06
CA THR A 514 -13.39 -13.23 -20.65
C THR A 514 -12.76 -14.62 -20.53
N LEU A 515 -11.46 -14.74 -20.80
CA LEU A 515 -10.77 -16.04 -20.79
C LEU A 515 -10.75 -16.69 -19.41
N PHE A 516 -10.66 -15.89 -18.34
CA PHE A 516 -10.46 -16.38 -16.98
C PHE A 516 -11.58 -15.97 -16.01
N ASN A 517 -12.72 -15.47 -16.54
CA ASN A 517 -13.86 -15.00 -15.74
C ASN A 517 -13.45 -14.01 -14.64
N GLY A 518 -12.60 -13.04 -15.01
CA GLY A 518 -12.04 -12.06 -14.08
C GLY A 518 -12.96 -10.88 -13.80
N SER A 519 -12.63 -10.09 -12.76
CA SER A 519 -13.37 -8.88 -12.40
C SER A 519 -13.16 -7.73 -13.40
N LEU A 520 -14.20 -6.92 -13.61
CA LEU A 520 -14.11 -5.73 -14.46
C LEU A 520 -13.34 -4.62 -13.73
N LEU A 521 -12.41 -3.97 -14.44
CA LEU A 521 -11.58 -2.90 -13.90
C LEU A 521 -11.92 -1.53 -14.50
N VAL A 522 -11.47 -0.47 -13.84
CA VAL A 522 -11.61 0.92 -14.28
C VAL A 522 -10.33 1.37 -14.99
N GLY A 523 -10.44 1.90 -16.20
CA GLY A 523 -9.29 2.07 -17.11
C GLY A 523 -8.16 2.99 -16.67
N ASN A 524 -8.42 3.94 -15.77
CA ASN A 524 -7.37 4.84 -15.24
C ASN A 524 -6.61 4.28 -14.04
N THR A 525 -6.95 3.08 -13.58
CA THR A 525 -6.51 2.57 -12.28
C THR A 525 -5.39 1.54 -12.38
N ILE A 526 -5.06 1.08 -13.59
CA ILE A 526 -4.22 -0.11 -13.78
C ILE A 526 -2.71 0.13 -13.66
N SER A 527 -2.02 -0.93 -13.25
CA SER A 527 -0.56 -1.09 -13.34
C SER A 527 -0.20 -2.55 -13.53
N SER A 528 0.81 -2.81 -14.36
CA SER A 528 1.40 -4.13 -14.52
C SER A 528 2.86 -4.15 -14.09
N PHE A 529 3.32 -5.29 -13.62
CA PHE A 529 4.68 -5.50 -13.17
C PHE A 529 5.05 -6.99 -13.22
N VAL A 530 6.34 -7.28 -13.28
CA VAL A 530 6.89 -8.63 -13.21
C VAL A 530 7.68 -8.76 -11.93
N THR A 531 7.42 -9.80 -11.16
CA THR A 531 8.21 -10.10 -9.95
C THR A 531 9.59 -10.65 -10.34
N PRO A 532 10.60 -10.61 -9.46
CA PRO A 532 11.93 -11.11 -9.82
C PRO A 532 11.96 -12.61 -10.14
N TRP A 533 10.97 -13.40 -9.67
CA TRP A 533 10.79 -14.81 -10.04
C TRP A 533 9.95 -15.03 -11.31
N GLY A 534 9.62 -13.97 -12.04
CA GLY A 534 8.98 -14.05 -13.35
C GLY A 534 7.45 -14.12 -13.31
N ALA A 535 6.81 -13.89 -12.18
CA ALA A 535 5.35 -13.79 -12.12
C ALA A 535 4.88 -12.47 -12.75
N THR A 536 3.92 -12.55 -13.65
CA THR A 536 3.30 -11.42 -14.34
C THR A 536 2.04 -10.98 -13.59
N ASN A 537 1.89 -9.69 -13.34
CA ASN A 537 0.80 -9.15 -12.55
C ASN A 537 0.16 -7.96 -13.26
N ILE A 538 -1.16 -7.84 -13.15
CA ILE A 538 -1.97 -6.69 -13.57
C ILE A 538 -2.88 -6.35 -12.39
N ALA A 539 -2.60 -5.24 -11.74
CA ALA A 539 -3.40 -4.71 -10.64
C ALA A 539 -4.29 -3.56 -11.16
N GLY A 540 -5.49 -3.43 -10.60
CA GLY A 540 -6.37 -2.30 -10.85
C GLY A 540 -7.60 -2.33 -9.95
N LEU A 541 -8.43 -1.30 -10.05
CA LEU A 541 -9.62 -1.14 -9.23
C LEU A 541 -10.88 -1.49 -10.01
N ASP A 542 -11.86 -2.09 -9.35
CA ASP A 542 -13.22 -2.18 -9.90
C ASP A 542 -14.02 -0.89 -9.65
N SER A 543 -15.28 -0.85 -10.10
CA SER A 543 -16.15 0.33 -9.94
C SER A 543 -16.51 0.66 -8.49
N THR A 544 -16.25 -0.23 -7.54
CA THR A 544 -16.50 -0.03 -6.11
C THR A 544 -15.26 0.43 -5.35
N GLY A 545 -14.10 0.50 -6.03
CA GLY A 545 -12.82 0.85 -5.44
C GLY A 545 -12.09 -0.33 -4.80
N LYS A 546 -12.55 -1.58 -5.03
CA LYS A 546 -11.80 -2.78 -4.59
C LYS A 546 -10.59 -3.02 -5.49
N LEU A 547 -9.48 -3.38 -4.88
CA LEU A 547 -8.25 -3.75 -5.55
C LEU A 547 -8.31 -5.21 -6.01
N TRP A 548 -8.12 -5.41 -7.31
CA TRP A 548 -8.04 -6.72 -7.95
C TRP A 548 -6.67 -6.91 -8.58
N VAL A 549 -6.15 -8.14 -8.50
CA VAL A 549 -4.90 -8.53 -9.15
C VAL A 549 -5.15 -9.76 -10.01
N TYR A 550 -4.92 -9.60 -11.32
CA TYR A 550 -4.74 -10.70 -12.25
C TYR A 550 -3.26 -11.07 -12.23
N TRP A 551 -2.94 -12.32 -11.91
CA TRP A 551 -1.56 -12.76 -11.87
C TRP A 551 -1.38 -14.16 -12.43
N TRP A 552 -0.19 -14.40 -12.97
CA TRP A 552 0.27 -15.69 -13.46
C TRP A 552 1.72 -15.86 -13.07
N ALA A 553 2.10 -17.07 -12.63
CA ALA A 553 3.47 -17.37 -12.23
C ALA A 553 3.93 -18.70 -12.84
N PRO A 554 5.14 -18.76 -13.42
CA PRO A 554 5.67 -20.00 -13.97
C PRO A 554 5.74 -21.10 -12.89
N GLY A 555 5.17 -22.27 -13.19
CA GLY A 555 5.25 -23.44 -12.31
C GLY A 555 4.36 -23.42 -11.08
N ILE A 556 3.47 -22.41 -10.95
CA ILE A 556 2.52 -22.32 -9.83
C ILE A 556 1.11 -22.71 -10.30
N GLY A 557 0.44 -23.57 -9.53
CA GLY A 557 -0.89 -24.07 -9.84
C GLY A 557 -0.93 -24.86 -11.15
N ASP A 558 -2.02 -24.73 -11.90
CA ASP A 558 -2.19 -25.35 -13.21
C ASP A 558 -1.54 -24.53 -14.36
N ASN A 559 -0.56 -23.66 -14.03
CA ASN A 559 0.00 -22.65 -14.95
C ASN A 559 -1.09 -21.77 -15.60
N ALA A 560 -2.15 -21.45 -14.86
CA ALA A 560 -3.26 -20.62 -15.31
C ALA A 560 -3.26 -19.25 -14.64
N TRP A 561 -3.87 -18.25 -15.28
CA TRP A 561 -4.08 -16.95 -14.65
C TRP A 561 -5.03 -17.09 -13.46
N VAL A 562 -4.69 -16.40 -12.38
CA VAL A 562 -5.46 -16.32 -11.13
C VAL A 562 -5.92 -14.88 -10.95
N ILE A 563 -7.14 -14.71 -10.44
CA ILE A 563 -7.74 -13.40 -10.16
C ILE A 563 -8.04 -13.34 -8.67
N THR A 564 -7.43 -12.37 -7.98
CA THR A 564 -7.54 -12.21 -6.53
C THR A 564 -8.18 -10.86 -6.19
N ASP A 565 -9.22 -10.88 -5.35
CA ASP A 565 -9.74 -9.70 -4.65
C ASP A 565 -8.78 -9.40 -3.49
N MET A 566 -7.87 -8.45 -3.71
CA MET A 566 -6.85 -8.08 -2.73
C MET A 566 -7.45 -7.32 -1.54
N SER A 567 -8.47 -6.51 -1.77
CA SER A 567 -9.15 -5.76 -0.70
C SER A 567 -9.82 -6.68 0.31
N SER A 568 -10.34 -7.83 -0.13
CA SER A 568 -10.92 -8.83 0.77
C SER A 568 -9.88 -9.80 1.35
N ALA A 569 -8.76 -10.04 0.64
CA ALA A 569 -7.71 -10.94 1.08
C ALA A 569 -6.82 -10.36 2.20
N VAL A 570 -6.80 -9.04 2.37
CA VAL A 570 -6.01 -8.35 3.38
C VAL A 570 -6.93 -7.78 4.46
N PRO A 571 -6.98 -8.37 5.68
CA PRO A 571 -7.90 -7.92 6.74
C PRO A 571 -7.73 -6.45 7.11
N GLN A 572 -6.49 -5.96 7.09
CA GLN A 572 -6.14 -4.56 7.33
C GLN A 572 -6.48 -3.65 6.13
N GLY A 573 -6.75 -4.20 4.95
CA GLY A 573 -6.85 -3.52 3.66
C GLY A 573 -8.28 -3.23 3.19
N THR A 574 -9.21 -2.93 4.08
CA THR A 574 -10.62 -2.66 3.73
C THR A 574 -10.87 -1.25 3.15
N TYR A 575 -9.83 -0.60 2.62
CA TYR A 575 -9.90 0.76 2.10
C TYR A 575 -10.53 0.79 0.71
N GLN A 576 -11.48 1.71 0.53
CA GLN A 576 -11.94 2.07 -0.81
C GLN A 576 -10.86 2.90 -1.49
N MET A 577 -10.23 2.30 -2.50
CA MET A 577 -9.17 2.92 -3.27
C MET A 577 -9.75 3.72 -4.43
N VAL A 578 -9.03 4.75 -4.87
CA VAL A 578 -9.37 5.58 -6.02
C VAL A 578 -8.15 5.93 -6.83
N GLY A 579 -8.38 6.28 -8.09
CA GLY A 579 -7.32 6.69 -9.00
C GLY A 579 -6.34 5.56 -9.34
N ARG A 580 -5.11 5.95 -9.65
CA ARG A 580 -4.08 5.05 -10.16
C ARG A 580 -3.55 4.16 -9.03
N ILE A 581 -3.42 2.86 -9.33
CA ILE A 581 -2.55 1.95 -8.57
C ILE A 581 -1.18 1.90 -9.24
N ARG A 582 -0.11 1.81 -8.43
CA ARG A 582 1.25 1.58 -8.90
C ARG A 582 1.82 0.33 -8.27
N GLY A 583 2.18 -0.64 -9.10
CA GLY A 583 2.95 -1.81 -8.68
C GLY A 583 4.45 -1.53 -8.71
N VAL A 584 5.15 -1.91 -7.64
CA VAL A 584 6.60 -1.78 -7.49
C VAL A 584 7.15 -3.04 -6.85
N THR A 585 8.13 -3.66 -7.48
CA THR A 585 8.79 -4.88 -6.98
C THR A 585 10.22 -4.59 -6.57
N SER A 586 10.68 -5.28 -5.54
CA SER A 586 12.02 -5.15 -4.99
C SER A 586 12.91 -6.34 -5.38
N PRO A 587 14.24 -6.17 -5.48
CA PRO A 587 15.19 -7.28 -5.66
C PRO A 587 15.06 -8.39 -4.61
N ALA A 588 14.77 -8.05 -3.35
CA ALA A 588 14.44 -9.01 -2.29
C ALA A 588 13.02 -9.61 -2.42
N ASN A 589 12.44 -9.60 -3.62
CA ASN A 589 11.17 -10.25 -3.93
C ASN A 589 9.94 -9.63 -3.24
N THR A 590 10.05 -8.42 -2.68
CA THR A 590 8.90 -7.73 -2.09
C THR A 590 8.03 -7.14 -3.18
N ILE A 591 6.71 -7.28 -3.05
CA ILE A 591 5.72 -6.65 -3.92
C ILE A 591 5.06 -5.51 -3.15
N ASN A 592 4.92 -4.35 -3.78
CA ASN A 592 4.20 -3.20 -3.24
C ASN A 592 3.17 -2.74 -4.28
N LEU A 593 1.92 -2.59 -3.88
CA LEU A 593 0.85 -1.95 -4.64
C LEU A 593 0.44 -0.69 -3.90
N VAL A 594 0.71 0.46 -4.49
CA VAL A 594 0.48 1.76 -3.85
C VAL A 594 -0.66 2.47 -4.56
N GLY A 595 -1.55 3.10 -3.80
CA GLY A 595 -2.70 3.83 -4.31
C GLY A 595 -3.11 4.96 -3.37
N THR A 596 -4.19 5.66 -3.72
CA THR A 596 -4.85 6.58 -2.78
C THR A 596 -6.21 6.04 -2.38
N ALA A 597 -6.57 6.21 -1.11
CA ALA A 597 -7.91 5.93 -0.63
C ALA A 597 -8.83 7.13 -0.85
N VAL A 598 -10.16 6.91 -0.81
CA VAL A 598 -11.17 7.97 -0.99
C VAL A 598 -11.00 9.12 0.01
N ASN A 599 -10.47 8.83 1.19
CA ASN A 599 -10.19 9.82 2.24
C ASN A 599 -8.89 10.62 2.03
N GLY A 600 -8.14 10.31 0.96
CA GLY A 600 -6.88 10.96 0.63
C GLY A 600 -5.63 10.27 1.16
N ASP A 601 -5.76 9.19 1.93
CA ASP A 601 -4.59 8.52 2.49
C ASP A 601 -3.82 7.79 1.37
N VAL A 602 -2.49 7.79 1.44
CA VAL A 602 -1.66 6.99 0.53
C VAL A 602 -1.52 5.61 1.14
N MET A 603 -2.14 4.63 0.51
CA MET A 603 -2.15 3.26 1.01
C MET A 603 -1.15 2.41 0.24
N ARG A 604 -0.52 1.48 0.94
CA ARG A 604 0.31 0.45 0.34
C ARG A 604 -0.19 -0.91 0.77
N TYR A 605 -0.47 -1.77 -0.20
CA TYR A 605 -0.57 -3.22 0.00
C TYR A 605 0.78 -3.81 -0.31
N TYR A 606 1.30 -4.66 0.57
CA TYR A 606 2.61 -5.26 0.35
C TYR A 606 2.66 -6.73 0.74
N TRP A 607 3.56 -7.44 0.09
CA TRP A 607 3.85 -8.84 0.35
C TRP A 607 5.35 -9.05 0.35
N ASN A 608 5.84 -9.69 1.42
CA ASN A 608 7.27 -9.98 1.58
C ASN A 608 7.46 -11.50 1.75
N PRO A 609 8.19 -12.17 0.82
CA PRO A 609 8.44 -13.61 0.91
C PRO A 609 9.32 -14.01 2.09
N ALA A 610 10.17 -13.10 2.58
CA ALA A 610 11.03 -13.35 3.74
C ALA A 610 10.29 -13.18 5.08
N GLY A 611 9.07 -12.64 5.05
CA GLY A 611 8.21 -12.48 6.22
C GLY A 611 7.30 -13.68 6.48
N ASP A 612 6.13 -13.41 7.08
CA ASP A 612 5.06 -14.39 7.31
C ASP A 612 4.32 -14.82 6.02
N GLN A 613 4.77 -14.31 4.86
CA GLN A 613 4.21 -14.56 3.54
C GLN A 613 2.72 -14.18 3.42
N GLN A 614 2.24 -13.30 4.30
CA GLN A 614 0.90 -12.73 4.22
C GLN A 614 0.94 -11.38 3.49
N TRP A 615 -0.14 -11.09 2.78
CA TRP A 615 -0.37 -9.73 2.31
C TRP A 615 -0.79 -8.84 3.47
N LYS A 616 -0.24 -7.63 3.49
CA LYS A 616 -0.49 -6.60 4.50
C LYS A 616 -0.87 -5.30 3.83
N ALA A 617 -1.50 -4.41 4.58
CA ALA A 617 -1.79 -3.05 4.14
C ALA A 617 -1.36 -2.06 5.22
N ASP A 618 -0.76 -0.95 4.80
CA ASP A 618 -0.40 0.16 5.68
C ASP A 618 -0.70 1.52 5.03
N ASP A 619 -1.06 2.49 5.87
CA ASP A 619 -1.15 3.89 5.49
C ASP A 619 0.26 4.50 5.52
N VAL A 620 0.77 4.83 4.33
CA VAL A 620 2.08 5.46 4.09
C VAL A 620 2.07 6.93 4.50
N SER A 621 0.91 7.57 4.39
CA SER A 621 0.69 8.96 4.80
C SER A 621 0.50 9.11 6.31
N PHE A 622 0.33 8.01 7.03
CA PHE A 622 0.29 8.01 8.48
C PHE A 622 1.69 8.23 9.07
N ILE A 623 2.01 9.49 9.35
CA ILE A 623 3.30 9.90 9.89
C ILE A 623 3.10 10.42 11.30
N ALA A 624 3.43 9.56 12.25
CA ALA A 624 3.46 9.90 13.66
C ALA A 624 4.68 10.81 13.94
N SER A 625 4.44 12.07 14.25
CA SER A 625 5.41 12.90 14.95
C SER A 625 4.98 13.04 16.40
N ILE A 626 5.90 12.79 17.33
CA ILE A 626 5.70 13.10 18.76
C ILE A 626 5.50 14.61 18.87
N SER A 627 4.40 15.03 19.53
CA SER A 627 4.07 16.44 19.77
C SER A 627 4.98 17.10 20.78
#